data_AF-A0A256XGR5-F1
#
_entry.id   AF-A0A256XGR5-F1
#
_cell.length_a   1.000
_cell.length_b   1.000
_cell.length_c   1.000
_cell.angle_alpha   90.00
_cell.angle_beta   90.00
_cell.angle_gamma   90.00
#
_symmetry.space_group_name_H-M   'P 1'
#
loop_
_entity.id
_entity.type
_entity.pdbx_description
1 polymer ?
#
loop_
_entity_poly.entity_id
_entity_poly.type
_entity_poly.pdbx_seq_one_letter_code
_entity_poly.pdbx_strand_id
1 'polypeptide(L)'
;MDESYGFTGRTRQPPKDPVNAALSFGYVWLYNIVAEELWMQGLDLRVSFLHVPWRKRTGLALAEEFKQPIIDIVVLSMFKSKIFDIEEDFTRDRGVLLSRKG
;
A
#
# COMPACT_ATOMS: atom_id res chain seq x y z
N MET A 1 17.97 4.99 -2.59
CA MET A 1 17.17 4.36 -3.68
C MET A 1 17.77 4.87 -4.99
N ASP A 2 17.69 4.14 -6.09
CA ASP A 2 18.21 4.61 -7.38
C ASP A 2 17.47 5.90 -7.79
N GLU A 3 18.21 6.93 -8.21
CA GLU A 3 17.65 8.23 -8.62
C GLU A 3 16.70 8.08 -9.83
N SER A 4 16.92 7.06 -10.67
CA SER A 4 16.06 6.75 -11.81
C SER A 4 14.60 6.47 -11.44
N TYR A 5 14.32 6.08 -10.19
CA TYR A 5 12.95 5.89 -9.71
C TYR A 5 12.25 7.20 -9.32
N GLY A 6 12.96 8.33 -9.22
CA GLY A 6 12.36 9.64 -8.89
C GLY A 6 11.77 9.76 -7.48
N PHE A 7 12.10 8.82 -6.58
CA PHE A 7 11.54 8.80 -5.22
C PHE A 7 12.18 9.87 -4.32
N THR A 8 11.43 10.91 -4.01
CA THR A 8 11.86 12.04 -3.14
C THR A 8 11.16 12.06 -1.78
N GLY A 9 10.13 11.23 -1.59
CA GLY A 9 9.33 11.15 -0.37
C GLY A 9 7.97 10.52 -0.63
N ARG A 10 7.19 10.25 0.42
CA ARG A 10 5.86 9.66 0.26
C ARG A 10 4.87 10.67 -0.33
N THR A 11 4.28 10.31 -1.46
CA THR A 11 3.20 11.04 -2.12
C THR A 11 1.97 10.16 -2.23
N ARG A 12 0.80 10.71 -1.91
CA ARG A 12 -0.49 10.00 -1.91
C ARG A 12 -1.48 10.79 -2.75
N GLN A 13 -2.22 10.10 -3.62
CA GLN A 13 -3.36 10.63 -4.39
C GLN A 13 -3.11 12.00 -5.07
N PRO A 14 -2.42 12.03 -6.23
CA PRO A 14 -1.87 10.90 -6.97
C PRO A 14 -0.43 10.53 -6.54
N PRO A 15 -0.01 9.26 -6.68
CA PRO A 15 1.39 8.88 -6.58
C PRO A 15 2.21 9.58 -7.68
N LYS A 16 3.36 10.13 -7.35
CA LYS A 16 4.22 10.86 -8.31
C LYS A 16 5.30 10.02 -8.95
N ASP A 17 5.54 8.82 -8.43
CA ASP A 17 6.63 7.95 -8.86
C ASP A 17 6.27 6.46 -8.68
N PRO A 18 7.00 5.54 -9.34
CA PRO A 18 6.78 4.10 -9.27
C PRO A 18 6.79 3.55 -7.84
N VAL A 19 7.66 4.07 -6.98
CA VAL A 19 7.79 3.62 -5.59
C VAL A 19 6.53 3.95 -4.81
N ASN A 20 6.04 5.18 -4.95
CA ASN A 20 4.79 5.62 -4.33
C ASN A 20 3.57 4.85 -4.88
N ALA A 21 3.58 4.47 -6.16
CA ALA A 21 2.54 3.64 -6.75
C ALA A 21 2.51 2.23 -6.14
N ALA A 22 3.67 1.55 -6.09
CA ALA A 22 3.81 0.22 -5.50
C ALA A 22 3.45 0.21 -4.00
N LEU A 23 3.94 1.19 -3.23
CA LEU A 23 3.58 1.29 -1.81
C LEU A 23 2.09 1.55 -1.61
N SER A 24 1.46 2.36 -2.47
CA SER A 24 0.02 2.63 -2.37
C SER A 24 -0.81 1.38 -2.68
N PHE A 25 -0.40 0.60 -3.69
CA PHE A 25 -1.00 -0.70 -3.99
C PHE A 25 -0.84 -1.68 -2.82
N GLY A 26 0.39 -1.85 -2.33
CA GLY A 26 0.69 -2.76 -1.22
C GLY A 26 -0.10 -2.43 0.05
N TYR A 27 -0.30 -1.15 0.37
CA TYR A 27 -1.13 -0.78 1.52
C TYR A 27 -2.60 -1.13 1.32
N VAL A 28 -3.18 -0.89 0.13
CA VAL A 28 -4.57 -1.28 -0.16
C VAL A 28 -4.73 -2.80 -0.04
N TRP A 29 -3.78 -3.56 -0.57
CA TRP A 29 -3.77 -5.01 -0.46
C TRP A 29 -3.71 -5.47 1.00
N LEU A 30 -2.81 -4.91 1.80
CA LEU A 30 -2.70 -5.20 3.24
C LEU A 30 -4.00 -4.90 3.98
N TYR A 31 -4.63 -3.75 3.72
CA TYR A 31 -5.92 -3.41 4.33
C TYR A 31 -7.01 -4.42 4.00
N ASN A 32 -7.05 -4.92 2.76
CA ASN A 32 -8.04 -5.91 2.35
C ASN A 32 -7.81 -7.25 3.08
N ILE A 33 -6.56 -7.71 3.19
CA ILE A 33 -6.23 -8.94 3.93
C ILE A 33 -6.61 -8.83 5.40
N VAL A 34 -6.19 -7.74 6.05
CA VAL A 34 -6.52 -7.53 7.47
C VAL A 34 -8.04 -7.44 7.66
N ALA A 35 -8.75 -6.79 6.74
CA ALA A 35 -10.21 -6.72 6.80
C ALA A 35 -10.87 -8.10 6.63
N GLU A 36 -10.40 -8.91 5.70
CA GLU A 36 -10.90 -10.27 5.44
C GLU A 36 -10.65 -11.20 6.64
N GLU A 37 -9.43 -11.18 7.20
CA GLU A 37 -9.09 -11.98 8.38
C GLU A 37 -9.93 -11.61 9.59
N LEU A 38 -10.09 -10.31 9.87
CA LEU A 38 -10.96 -9.85 10.95
C LEU A 38 -12.40 -10.34 10.74
N TRP A 39 -12.90 -10.28 9.50
CA TRP A 39 -14.24 -10.76 9.18
C TRP A 39 -14.40 -12.28 9.39
N MET A 40 -13.40 -13.08 8.97
CA MET A 40 -13.40 -14.54 9.18
C MET A 40 -13.36 -14.92 10.67
N GLN A 41 -12.68 -14.15 11.51
CA GLN A 41 -12.66 -14.36 12.96
C GLN A 41 -13.92 -13.85 13.68
N GLY A 42 -14.93 -13.38 12.93
CA GLY A 42 -16.19 -12.87 13.49
C GLY A 42 -16.08 -11.49 14.13
N LEU A 43 -14.97 -10.77 13.90
CA LEU A 43 -14.80 -9.41 14.38
C LEU A 43 -15.50 -8.45 13.40
N ASP A 44 -16.50 -7.73 13.88
CA ASP A 44 -17.15 -6.71 13.07
C ASP A 44 -16.20 -5.50 12.91
N LEU A 45 -15.83 -5.20 11.66
CA LEU A 45 -15.04 -4.05 11.24
C LEU A 45 -15.66 -2.67 11.58
N ARG A 46 -16.82 -2.65 12.24
CA ARG A 46 -17.51 -1.46 12.76
C ARG A 46 -17.44 -1.35 14.28
N VAL A 47 -17.07 -2.42 14.97
CA VAL A 47 -17.02 -2.48 16.44
C VAL A 47 -15.56 -2.43 16.88
N SER A 48 -14.98 -1.23 17.00
CA SER A 48 -13.71 -1.03 17.69
C SER A 48 -13.94 -0.48 19.09
N PHE A 49 -13.37 -1.15 20.09
CA PHE A 49 -13.33 -0.70 21.48
C PHE A 49 -12.47 0.56 21.70
N LEU A 50 -11.71 1.03 20.70
CA LEU A 50 -10.76 2.16 20.84
C LEU A 50 -11.22 3.48 20.18
N HIS A 51 -12.24 3.48 19.31
CA HIS A 51 -12.66 4.68 18.60
C HIS A 51 -14.17 4.81 18.52
N VAL A 52 -14.65 5.98 18.94
CA VAL A 52 -16.03 6.46 18.73
C VAL A 52 -16.40 6.29 17.25
N PRO A 53 -17.59 5.75 16.92
CA PRO A 53 -17.93 5.27 15.59
C PRO A 53 -18.28 6.42 14.63
N TRP A 54 -17.30 7.28 14.32
CA TRP A 54 -17.48 8.34 13.33
C TRP A 54 -16.69 8.13 12.03
N ARG A 55 -16.06 6.95 11.84
CA ARG A 55 -15.55 6.49 10.53
C ARG A 55 -15.31 4.99 10.54
N LYS A 56 -15.83 4.30 9.52
CA LYS A 56 -15.70 2.85 9.21
C LYS A 56 -14.23 2.35 9.08
N ARG A 57 -13.40 2.39 10.13
CA ARG A 57 -11.94 2.20 10.00
C ARG A 57 -11.28 1.42 11.14
N THR A 58 -11.93 0.37 11.66
CA THR A 58 -11.38 -0.40 12.79
C THR A 58 -10.24 -1.34 12.37
N GLY A 59 -10.35 -1.99 11.22
CA GLY A 59 -9.26 -2.77 10.61
C GLY A 59 -8.06 -1.92 10.17
N LEU A 60 -8.22 -0.59 10.11
CA LEU A 60 -7.16 0.32 9.68
C LEU A 60 -6.01 0.36 10.70
N ALA A 61 -6.33 0.42 12.00
CA ALA A 61 -5.32 0.54 13.06
C ALA A 61 -4.42 -0.70 13.13
N LEU A 62 -5.03 -1.90 13.03
CA LEU A 62 -4.27 -3.14 13.00
C LEU A 62 -3.37 -3.23 11.76
N ALA A 63 -3.87 -2.82 10.60
CA ALA A 63 -3.09 -2.79 9.37
C ALA A 63 -1.94 -1.77 9.40
N GLU A 64 -2.02 -0.66 10.16
CA GLU A 64 -0.91 0.30 10.28
C GLU A 64 0.35 -0.36 10.83
N GLU A 65 0.23 -1.22 11.84
CA GLU A 65 1.36 -1.92 12.48
C GLU A 65 2.11 -2.85 11.50
N PHE A 66 1.44 -3.31 10.46
CA PHE A 66 2.00 -4.22 9.48
C PHE A 66 2.59 -3.52 8.24
N LYS A 67 2.37 -2.22 8.05
CA LYS A 67 2.87 -1.51 6.86
C LYS A 67 4.38 -1.55 6.73
N GLN A 68 5.07 -1.21 7.81
CA GLN A 68 6.52 -1.14 7.82
C GLN A 68 7.18 -2.52 7.71
N PRO A 69 6.81 -3.53 8.54
CA PRO A 69 7.47 -4.84 8.49
C PRO A 69 7.08 -5.67 7.26
N ILE A 70 5.92 -5.42 6.65
CA ILE A 70 5.46 -6.19 5.48
C ILE A 70 5.66 -5.38 4.20
N ILE A 71 4.91 -4.30 4.03
CA ILE A 71 4.83 -3.63 2.73
C ILE A 71 6.09 -2.83 2.42
N ASP A 72 6.57 -2.02 3.36
CA ASP A 72 7.72 -1.15 3.09
C ASP A 72 8.98 -1.97 2.81
N ILE A 73 9.22 -3.03 3.58
CA ILE A 73 10.36 -3.94 3.37
C ILE A 73 10.23 -4.65 2.01
N VAL A 74 9.07 -5.23 1.68
CA VAL A 74 8.88 -5.96 0.43
C VAL A 74 9.05 -5.04 -0.77
N VAL A 75 8.39 -3.87 -0.78
CA VAL A 75 8.48 -2.93 -1.90
C VAL A 75 9.91 -2.41 -2.07
N LEU A 76 10.57 -2.01 -0.99
CA LEU A 76 11.98 -1.59 -1.06
C LEU A 76 12.90 -2.70 -1.57
N SER A 77 12.65 -3.96 -1.18
CA SER A 77 13.39 -5.11 -1.66
C SER A 77 13.20 -5.37 -3.16
N MET A 78 11.96 -5.23 -3.67
CA MET A 78 11.65 -5.40 -5.09
C MET A 78 12.35 -4.36 -5.96
N PHE A 79 12.36 -3.09 -5.53
CA PHE A 79 13.10 -2.04 -6.24
C PHE A 79 14.61 -2.22 -6.15
N LYS A 80 15.14 -2.63 -4.99
CA LYS A 80 16.58 -2.94 -4.87
C LYS A 80 17.00 -4.11 -5.76
N SER A 81 16.13 -5.11 -5.92
CA SER A 81 16.35 -6.28 -6.76
C SER A 81 16.06 -6.02 -8.24
N LYS A 82 15.65 -4.81 -8.62
CA LYS A 82 15.32 -4.40 -9.99
C LYS A 82 14.32 -5.35 -10.69
N ILE A 83 13.33 -5.83 -9.94
CA ILE A 83 12.30 -6.75 -10.47
C ILE A 83 11.33 -6.01 -11.41
N PHE A 84 11.09 -4.72 -11.14
CA PHE A 84 10.18 -3.90 -11.93
C PHE A 84 10.85 -3.30 -13.16
N ASP A 85 10.17 -3.41 -14.29
CA ASP A 85 10.40 -2.60 -15.49
C ASP A 85 9.59 -1.31 -15.38
N ILE A 86 10.26 -0.16 -15.32
CA ILE A 86 9.62 1.14 -15.08
C ILE A 86 8.63 1.51 -16.21
N GLU A 87 8.90 1.07 -17.45
CA GLU A 87 8.10 1.44 -18.62
C GLU A 87 6.91 0.49 -18.84
N GLU A 88 7.03 -0.78 -18.42
CA GLU A 88 5.97 -1.78 -18.62
C GLU A 88 5.09 -2.00 -17.37
N ASP A 89 5.67 -1.90 -16.17
CA ASP A 89 4.98 -2.20 -14.91
C ASP A 89 4.26 -0.96 -14.34
N PHE A 90 4.48 0.22 -14.92
CA PHE A 90 3.84 1.46 -14.49
C PHE A 90 3.25 2.25 -15.65
N THR A 91 2.12 2.91 -15.37
CA THR A 91 1.44 3.79 -16.32
C THR A 91 1.37 5.21 -15.76
N ARG A 92 1.50 6.20 -16.65
CA ARG A 92 1.41 7.63 -16.31
C ARG A 92 0.12 8.20 -16.91
N ASP A 93 -0.88 8.38 -16.07
CA ASP A 93 -2.14 9.07 -16.41
C ASP A 93 -2.28 10.30 -15.50
N ARG A 94 -3.22 10.29 -14.55
CA ARG A 94 -3.38 11.33 -13.52
C ARG A 94 -2.33 11.27 -12.40
N GLY A 95 -1.32 10.41 -12.57
CA GLY A 95 -0.31 10.01 -11.60
C GLY A 95 0.42 8.77 -12.11
N VAL A 96 1.38 8.29 -11.33
CA VAL A 96 2.00 6.98 -11.58
C VAL A 96 1.15 5.89 -10.94
N LEU A 97 0.76 4.90 -11.72
CA LEU A 97 -0.07 3.78 -11.31
C LEU A 97 0.60 2.46 -11.70
N LEU A 98 0.36 1.40 -10.93
CA LEU A 98 0.76 0.04 -11.31
C LEU A 98 -0.04 -0.39 -12.55
N SER A 99 0.63 -1.01 -13.51
CA SER A 99 -0.03 -1.64 -14.66
C SER A 99 -0.65 -2.98 -14.23
N ARG A 100 -1.24 -3.73 -15.17
CA ARG A 100 -1.72 -5.11 -14.90
C ARG A 100 -0.59 -6.13 -14.84
N LYS A 101 0.58 -5.80 -15.40
CA LYS A 101 1.73 -6.69 -15.49
C LYS A 101 2.56 -6.63 -14.20
N GLY A 102 2.78 -5.41 -13.69
CA GLY A 102 3.42 -5.16 -12.40
C GLY A 102 2.57 -5.57 -11.22
#